data_AF-A0A3B8W2J8-F1
#
_entry.id   AF-A0A3B8W2J8-F1
#
_cell.length_a   1.000
_cell.length_b   1.000
_cell.length_c   1.000
_cell.angle_alpha   90.00
_cell.angle_beta   90.00
_cell.angle_gamma   90.00
#
_symmetry.space_group_name_H-M   'P 1'
#
loop_
_entity.id
_entity.type
_entity.pdbx_description
1 polymer ?
#
loop_
_entity_poly.entity_id
_entity_poly.type
_entity_poly.pdbx_seq_one_letter_code
_entity_poly.pdbx_strand_id
1 'polypeptide(L)' 'MEKEKLSELFQKHTGCIALAITELPSSGSNRRYFRITGENNLSLIGVCGTQPEENAAFIYMAKHFGEQGLPVPKVLIQSD' A
#
# COMPACT_ATOMS: atom_id res chain seq x y z
N MET A 1 -10.66 -4.15 10.74
CA MET A 1 -9.22 -4.33 10.99
C MET A 1 -8.34 -3.94 9.80
N GLU A 2 -8.28 -4.70 8.69
CA GLU A 2 -7.34 -4.37 7.58
C GLU A 2 -7.73 -3.09 6.83
N LYS A 3 -9.01 -2.96 6.44
CA LYS A 3 -9.50 -1.76 5.73
C LYS A 3 -9.44 -0.50 6.59
N GLU A 4 -9.67 -0.63 7.90
CA GLU A 4 -9.47 0.48 8.86
C GLU A 4 -8.00 0.91 8.85
N LYS A 5 -7.07 -0.04 8.96
CA LYS A 5 -5.64 0.30 8.96
C LYS A 5 -5.18 0.94 7.66
N LEU A 6 -5.68 0.43 6.53
CA LEU A 6 -5.44 1.04 5.22
C LEU A 6 -6.03 2.45 5.11
N SER A 7 -7.22 2.69 5.67
CA SER A 7 -7.83 4.02 5.75
C SER A 7 -6.99 4.99 6.59
N GLU A 8 -6.52 4.55 7.76
CA GLU A 8 -5.62 5.32 8.63
C GLU A 8 -4.32 5.70 7.91
N LEU A 9 -3.67 4.72 7.25
CA LEU A 9 -2.44 4.96 6.50
C LEU A 9 -2.67 5.90 5.33
N PHE A 10 -3.78 5.75 4.61
CA PHE A 10 -4.16 6.65 3.51
C PHE A 10 -4.33 8.08 4.00
N GLN A 11 -5.07 8.29 5.09
CA GLN A 11 -5.27 9.62 5.66
C GLN A 11 -3.98 10.20 6.23
N LYS A 12 -3.16 9.39 6.92
CA LYS A 12 -1.86 9.82 7.46
C LYS A 12 -0.90 10.26 6.36
N HIS A 13 -0.93 9.60 5.19
CA HIS A 13 -0.06 9.95 4.07
C HIS A 13 -0.59 11.13 3.24
N THR A 14 -1.89 11.17 2.96
CA THR A 14 -2.48 12.12 2.02
C THR A 14 -3.13 13.34 2.67
N GLY A 15 -3.48 13.27 3.96
CA GLY A 15 -4.32 14.24 4.66
C GLY A 15 -5.82 14.12 4.36
N CYS A 16 -6.21 13.29 3.39
CA CYS A 16 -7.60 13.12 2.97
C CYS A 16 -8.21 11.84 3.53
N ILE A 17 -9.53 11.86 3.76
CA ILE A 17 -10.26 10.66 4.19
C ILE A 17 -10.42 9.73 2.97
N ALA A 18 -10.31 8.42 3.20
CA ALA A 18 -10.63 7.42 2.18
C ALA A 18 -12.15 7.38 1.93
N LEU A 19 -12.57 7.63 0.70
CA LEU A 19 -13.95 7.57 0.25
C LEU A 19 -14.39 6.15 -0.11
N ALA A 20 -13.49 5.35 -0.68
CA ALA A 20 -13.75 3.94 -0.99
C ALA A 20 -12.48 3.10 -0.87
N ILE A 21 -12.65 1.86 -0.41
CA ILE A 21 -11.60 0.83 -0.32
C ILE A 21 -12.14 -0.45 -0.97
N THR A 22 -11.73 -0.68 -2.21
CA THR A 22 -12.20 -1.80 -3.03
C THR A 22 -11.09 -2.83 -3.16
N GLU A 23 -11.36 -4.07 -2.79
CA GLU A 23 -10.42 -5.17 -2.97
C GLU A 23 -10.26 -5.49 -4.46
N LEU A 24 -9.01 -5.68 -4.89
CA LEU A 24 -8.65 -6.05 -6.25
C LEU A 24 -8.53 -7.59 -6.35
N PRO A 25 -8.76 -8.17 -7.53
CA PRO A 25 -8.60 -9.60 -7.74
C PRO A 25 -7.22 -10.10 -7.29
N SER A 26 -7.18 -11.23 -6.59
CA SER A 26 -5.92 -11.86 -6.18
C SER A 26 -5.09 -12.25 -7.40
N SER A 27 -3.79 -12.00 -7.33
CA SER A 27 -2.82 -12.30 -8.39
C SER A 27 -1.92 -13.50 -8.04
N GLY A 28 -2.42 -14.44 -7.22
CA GLY A 28 -1.71 -15.69 -6.90
C GLY A 28 -0.68 -15.59 -5.76
N SER A 29 -0.68 -14.50 -5.00
CA SER A 29 0.13 -14.36 -3.77
C SER A 29 -0.77 -14.34 -2.54
N ASN A 30 -0.19 -14.53 -1.35
CA ASN A 30 -0.88 -14.32 -0.06
C ASN A 30 -1.18 -12.83 0.22
N ARG A 31 -0.74 -11.90 -0.63
CA ARG A 31 -1.01 -10.47 -0.49
C ARG A 31 -2.36 -10.12 -1.07
N ARG A 32 -3.10 -9.32 -0.33
CA ARG A 32 -4.37 -8.74 -0.75
C ARG A 32 -4.16 -7.30 -1.14
N TYR A 33 -4.66 -6.93 -2.31
CA TYR A 33 -4.49 -5.61 -2.88
C TYR A 33 -5.81 -4.86 -2.84
N PHE A 34 -5.74 -3.57 -2.55
CA PHE A 34 -6.91 -2.70 -2.44
C PHE A 34 -6.68 -1.43 -3.24
N ARG A 35 -7.67 -1.00 -4.00
CA ARG A 35 -7.75 0.35 -4.51
C ARG A 35 -8.39 1.24 -3.46
N ILE A 36 -7.69 2.29 -3.05
CA ILE A 36 -8.18 3.31 -2.12
C ILE A 36 -8.37 4.60 -2.88
N THR A 37 -9.56 5.18 -2.85
CA THR A 37 -9.87 6.48 -3.46
C THR A 37 -10.20 7.50 -2.39
N GLY A 38 -9.71 8.72 -2.54
CA GLY A 38 -10.02 9.87 -1.69
C GLY A 38 -10.60 11.03 -2.50
N GLU A 39 -10.74 12.18 -1.84
CA GLU A 39 -11.12 13.44 -2.48
C GLU A 39 -10.10 13.87 -3.57
N ASN A 40 -10.48 14.83 -4.42
CA ASN A 40 -9.61 15.39 -5.46
C ASN A 40 -9.00 14.35 -6.42
N ASN A 41 -9.75 13.28 -6.71
CA ASN A 41 -9.30 12.16 -7.55
C ASN A 41 -8.04 11.43 -7.03
N LEU A 42 -7.73 11.54 -5.73
CA LEU A 42 -6.64 10.79 -5.13
C LEU A 42 -6.91 9.29 -5.21
N SER A 43 -5.92 8.53 -5.67
CA SER A 43 -6.04 7.09 -5.86
C SER A 43 -4.73 6.39 -5.54
N LEU A 44 -4.74 5.49 -4.55
CA LEU A 44 -3.57 4.74 -4.11
C LEU A 44 -3.87 3.23 -4.05
N ILE A 45 -2.80 2.42 -4.04
CA ILE A 45 -2.89 0.98 -3.81
C ILE A 45 -2.50 0.67 -2.36
N GLY A 46 -3.40 0.04 -1.63
CA GLY A 46 -3.15 -0.58 -0.34
C GLY A 46 -2.77 -2.05 -0.51
N VAL A 47 -1.86 -2.54 0.33
CA VAL A 47 -1.42 -3.95 0.31
C VAL A 47 -1.44 -4.48 1.74
N CYS A 48 -2.08 -5.64 1.93
CA CYS A 48 -2.04 -6.39 3.18
C CYS A 48 -1.35 -7.73 2.92
N GLY A 49 -0.19 -7.94 3.54
CA GLY A 49 0.54 -9.21 3.53
C GLY A 49 0.41 -9.93 4.88
N THR A 50 0.42 -11.25 4.85
CA THR A 50 0.31 -12.09 6.07
C THR A 50 1.66 -12.44 6.70
N GLN A 51 2.78 -12.17 6.01
CA GLN A 51 4.13 -12.51 6.44
C GLN A 51 4.96 -11.23 6.63
N PRO A 52 5.25 -10.82 7.87
CA PRO A 52 6.02 -9.61 8.16
C PRO A 52 7.40 -9.58 7.52
N GLU A 53 8.08 -10.73 7.46
CA GLU A 53 9.41 -10.87 6.86
C GLU A 53 9.37 -10.60 5.35
N GLU A 54 8.34 -11.08 4.65
CA GLU A 54 8.15 -10.79 3.22
C GLU A 54 7.84 -9.31 2.98
N ASN A 55 7.09 -8.67 3.89
CA ASN A 55 6.81 -7.24 3.81
C ASN A 55 8.09 -6.43 4.01
N ALA A 56 8.87 -6.74 5.03
CA ALA A 56 10.15 -6.09 5.32
C ALA A 56 11.13 -6.22 4.15
N ALA A 57 11.25 -7.43 3.58
CA ALA A 57 12.06 -7.67 2.39
C ALA A 57 11.58 -6.85 1.19
N PHE A 58 10.27 -6.81 0.92
CA PHE A 58 9.71 -6.02 -0.18
C PHE A 58 9.98 -4.53 -0.02
N ILE A 59 9.73 -3.98 1.18
CA ILE A 59 9.98 -2.56 1.48
C ILE A 59 11.45 -2.21 1.30
N TYR A 60 12.34 -3.04 1.85
CA TYR A 60 13.79 -2.87 1.71
C TYR A 60 14.22 -2.88 0.24
N MET A 61 13.80 -3.90 -0.52
CA MET A 61 14.17 -4.04 -1.93
C MET A 61 13.58 -2.92 -2.80
N ALA A 62 12.32 -2.54 -2.58
CA ALA A 62 11.69 -1.43 -3.30
C ALA A 62 12.41 -0.10 -3.08
N LYS A 63 12.82 0.18 -1.83
CA LYS A 63 13.63 1.35 -1.51
C LYS A 63 14.99 1.28 -2.20
N HIS A 64 15.72 0.18 -2.01
CA HIS A 64 17.07 0.00 -2.55
C HIS A 64 17.10 0.13 -4.08
N PHE A 65 16.19 -0.54 -4.79
CA PHE A 65 16.11 -0.47 -6.24
C PHE A 65 15.64 0.90 -6.74
N GLY A 66 14.75 1.56 -6.01
CA GLY A 66 14.34 2.94 -6.32
C GLY A 66 15.50 3.93 -6.21
N GLU A 67 16.38 3.78 -5.21
CA GLU A 67 17.60 4.59 -5.06
C GLU A 67 18.60 4.38 -6.21
N GLN A 68 18.56 3.23 -6.88
CA GLN A 68 19.36 2.94 -8.08
C GLN A 68 18.68 3.39 -9.38
N GLY A 69 17.52 4.06 -9.31
CA GLY A 69 16.78 4.54 -10.48
C GLY A 69 16.04 3.45 -11.26
N LEU A 70 15.85 2.26 -10.67
CA LEU A 70 15.08 1.19 -11.31
C LEU A 70 13.58 1.48 -11.24
N PRO A 71 12.79 1.07 -12.27
CA PRO A 71 11.36 1.32 -12.33
C PRO A 71 10.59 0.38 -11.39
N VAL A 72 10.61 0.68 -10.09
CA VAL A 72 9.92 -0.08 -9.05
C VAL A 72 8.82 0.74 -8.36
N PRO A 73 7.79 0.10 -7.78
CA PRO A 73 6.78 0.82 -7.01
C PRO A 73 7.39 1.54 -5.80
N LYS A 74 7.03 2.80 -5.59
CA LYS A 74 7.41 3.55 -4.40
C LYS A 74 6.49 3.21 -3.23
N VAL A 75 7.07 2.74 -2.12
CA VAL A 75 6.34 2.60 -0.85
C VAL A 75 6.19 3.98 -0.22
N LEU A 76 4.94 4.41 0.00
CA LEU A 76 4.61 5.76 0.48
C LEU A 76 4.53 5.84 2.00
N ILE A 77 3.97 4.80 2.63
CA ILE A 77 3.82 4.66 4.07
C ILE A 77 3.61 3.17 4.41
N GLN A 78 3.94 2.78 5.64
CA GLN A 78 3.67 1.44 6.19
C GLN A 78 3.21 1.55 7.64
N SER A 79 2.55 0.51 8.15
CA SER A 79 2.39 0.31 9.59
C SER A 79 3.62 -0.37 10.19
N ASP A 80 3.74 -0.29 11.50
CA ASP A 80 4.71 -1.07 12.28
C ASP A 80 4.38 -2.57 12.23
#